data_AF-A0A7C5NEC2-F1
#
_entry.id   AF-A0A7C5NEC2-F1
#
_cell.length_a   1.000
_cell.length_b   1.000
_cell.length_c   1.000
_cell.angle_alpha   90.00
_cell.angle_beta   90.00
_cell.angle_gamma   90.00
#
_symmetry.space_group_name_H-M   'P 1'
#
loop_
_entity.id
_entity.type
_entity.pdbx_description
1 polymer ?
#
loop_
_entity_poly.entity_id
_entity_poly.type
_entity_poly.pdbx_seq_one_letter_code
_entity_poly.pdbx_strand_id
1 'polypeptide(L)'
;MTKNKSKQIIRILLFIGTIISLYFVPWPIVKAWITPMSNTVQEQVNKAADYGFDGIIVCVNKNNNKSEFYTSGYKNKEKKIPANPNS
;
A
#
# COMPACT_ATOMS: atom_id res chain seq x y z
N MET A 1 -36.92 37.55 6.31
CA MET A 1 -35.98 36.41 6.14
C MET A 1 -34.97 36.73 5.05
N THR A 2 -33.91 37.48 5.36
CA THR A 2 -32.78 37.65 4.44
C THR A 2 -31.96 36.36 4.50
N LYS A 3 -32.10 35.50 3.48
CA LYS A 3 -31.38 34.22 3.39
C LYS A 3 -29.89 34.47 3.66
N ASN A 4 -29.31 33.68 4.57
CA ASN A 4 -27.90 33.74 4.99
C ASN A 4 -26.93 33.35 3.85
N LYS A 5 -26.94 34.10 2.74
CA LYS A 5 -26.17 33.81 1.52
C LYS A 5 -24.66 33.74 1.80
N SER A 6 -24.16 34.58 2.71
CA SER A 6 -22.76 34.54 3.17
C SER A 6 -22.39 33.19 3.80
N LYS A 7 -23.22 32.67 4.71
CA LYS A 7 -23.02 31.36 5.34
C LYS A 7 -23.01 30.23 4.29
N GLN A 8 -23.85 30.35 3.27
CA GLN A 8 -23.93 29.37 2.17
C GLN A 8 -22.66 29.40 1.30
N ILE A 9 -22.14 30.58 0.98
CA ILE A 9 -20.88 30.75 0.22
C ILE A 9 -19.71 30.16 1.01
N ILE A 10 -19.56 30.48 2.30
CA ILE A 10 -18.50 29.92 3.15
C ILE A 10 -18.58 28.39 3.19
N ARG A 11 -19.79 27.83 3.30
CA ARG A 11 -19.99 26.38 3.34
C ARG A 11 -19.58 25.69 2.04
N ILE A 12 -19.88 26.32 0.89
CA ILE A 12 -19.44 25.83 -0.43
C ILE A 12 -17.92 25.90 -0.55
N LEU A 13 -17.31 27.03 -0.14
CA LEU A 13 -15.86 27.20 -0.19
C LEU A 13 -15.14 26.16 0.67
N LEU A 14 -15.61 25.93 1.90
CA LEU A 14 -15.07 24.89 2.77
C LEU A 14 -15.23 23.49 2.17
N PHE A 15 -16.37 23.21 1.55
CA PHE A 15 -16.61 21.90 0.93
C PHE A 15 -15.67 21.65 -0.24
N ILE A 16 -15.49 22.63 -1.13
CA ILE A 16 -14.56 22.56 -2.26
C ILE A 16 -13.13 22.45 -1.76
N GLY A 17 -12.73 23.27 -0.78
CA GLY A 17 -11.41 23.20 -0.17
C GLY A 17 -11.12 21.82 0.45
N THR A 18 -12.13 21.19 1.06
CA THR A 18 -12.01 19.84 1.60
C THR A 18 -11.78 18.81 0.49
N ILE A 19 -12.53 18.87 -0.61
CA ILE A 19 -12.36 17.95 -1.75
C ILE A 19 -10.97 18.10 -2.36
N ILE A 20 -10.53 19.34 -2.59
CA ILE A 20 -9.20 19.63 -3.14
C ILE A 20 -8.11 19.11 -2.18
N SER A 21 -8.25 19.35 -0.87
CA SER A 21 -7.31 18.84 0.12
C SER A 21 -7.22 17.31 0.11
N LEU A 22 -8.36 16.61 -0.04
CA LEU A 22 -8.40 15.15 -0.09
C LEU A 22 -7.77 14.58 -1.37
N TYR A 23 -7.76 15.33 -2.47
CA TYR A 23 -7.10 14.93 -3.71
C TYR A 23 -5.58 14.83 -3.56
N PHE A 24 -4.96 15.75 -2.80
CA PHE A 24 -3.51 15.78 -2.59
C PHE A 24 -3.01 14.78 -1.53
N VAL A 25 -3.89 14.02 -0.89
CA VAL A 25 -3.50 12.98 0.06
C VAL A 25 -2.76 11.87 -0.70
N PRO A 26 -1.62 11.36 -0.18
CA PRO A 26 -0.93 10.21 -0.76
C PRO A 26 -1.72 8.92 -0.51
N TRP A 27 -2.77 8.71 -1.31
CA TRP A 27 -3.69 7.58 -1.21
C TRP A 27 -3.04 6.19 -1.21
N PRO A 28 -1.92 5.92 -1.92
CA PRO A 28 -1.25 4.63 -1.82
C PRO A 28 -0.81 4.29 -0.40
N ILE A 29 -0.29 5.27 0.35
CA ILE A 29 0.14 5.09 1.74
C ILE A 29 -1.06 4.88 2.64
N VAL A 30 -2.08 5.73 2.54
CA VAL A 30 -3.31 5.58 3.35
C VAL A 30 -3.93 4.19 3.15
N LYS A 31 -4.02 3.72 1.90
CA LYS A 31 -4.50 2.37 1.59
C LYS A 31 -3.63 1.29 2.22
N ALA A 32 -2.30 1.42 2.19
CA ALA A 32 -1.40 0.46 2.82
C ALA A 32 -1.62 0.35 4.35
N TRP A 33 -1.92 1.47 5.02
CA TRP A 33 -2.16 1.51 6.47
C TRP A 33 -3.53 0.99 6.90
N ILE A 34 -4.59 1.25 6.13
CA ILE A 34 -5.95 0.77 6.45
C ILE A 34 -6.20 -0.68 6.04
N THR A 35 -5.36 -1.24 5.15
CA THR A 35 -5.52 -2.61 4.69
C THR A 35 -5.18 -3.57 5.83
N PRO A 36 -6.05 -4.54 6.17
CA PRO A 36 -5.75 -5.51 7.20
C PRO A 36 -4.48 -6.29 6.83
N MET A 37 -3.63 -6.49 7.84
CA MET A 37 -2.44 -7.33 7.71
C MET A 37 -2.89 -8.73 7.32
N SER A 38 -2.23 -9.33 6.33
CA SER A 38 -2.57 -10.67 5.87
C SER A 38 -2.32 -11.70 6.97
N ASN A 39 -3.04 -12.82 6.90
CA ASN A 39 -2.96 -13.87 7.90
C ASN A 39 -1.65 -14.66 7.82
N THR A 40 -0.95 -14.57 6.68
CA THR A 40 0.33 -15.26 6.44
C THR A 40 1.40 -14.31 5.90
N VAL A 41 2.66 -14.66 6.14
CA VAL A 41 3.83 -13.94 5.60
C VAL A 41 3.85 -14.05 4.07
N GLN A 42 3.49 -15.21 3.49
CA GLN A 42 3.45 -15.38 2.04
C GLN A 42 2.45 -14.42 1.37
N GLU A 43 1.24 -14.26 1.92
CA GLU A 43 0.26 -13.30 1.40
C GLU A 43 0.76 -11.85 1.50
N GLN A 44 1.49 -11.51 2.57
CA GLN A 44 2.07 -10.18 2.74
C GLN A 44 3.13 -9.90 1.67
N VAL A 45 3.97 -10.90 1.41
CA VAL A 45 5.03 -10.88 0.40
C VAL A 45 4.43 -10.81 -1.01
N ASN A 46 3.29 -11.46 -1.25
CA ASN A 46 2.56 -11.36 -2.53
C ASN A 46 2.06 -9.95 -2.82
N LYS A 47 1.61 -9.20 -1.80
CA LYS A 47 1.18 -7.80 -1.93
C LYS A 47 2.31 -6.83 -2.26
N ALA A 48 3.57 -7.24 -2.20
CA ALA A 48 4.70 -6.39 -2.58
C ALA A 48 4.59 -5.89 -4.03
N ALA A 49 4.01 -6.69 -4.92
CA ALA A 49 3.74 -6.28 -6.30
C ALA A 49 2.78 -5.08 -6.37
N ASP A 50 1.78 -5.03 -5.49
CA ASP A 50 0.80 -3.94 -5.43
C ASP A 50 1.43 -2.61 -4.98
N TYR A 51 2.57 -2.68 -4.28
CA TYR A 51 3.37 -1.52 -3.88
C TYR A 51 4.43 -1.12 -4.92
N GLY A 52 4.49 -1.82 -6.06
CA GLY A 52 5.42 -1.52 -7.16
C GLY A 52 6.75 -2.25 -7.10
N PHE A 53 6.91 -3.25 -6.22
CA PHE A 53 8.11 -4.09 -6.20
C PHE A 53 8.02 -5.21 -7.24
N ASP A 54 9.01 -5.31 -8.12
CA ASP A 54 9.06 -6.38 -9.13
C ASP A 54 9.34 -7.77 -8.53
N GLY A 55 10.00 -7.82 -7.38
CA GLY A 55 10.26 -9.04 -6.63
C GLY A 55 10.74 -8.76 -5.21
N ILE A 56 10.44 -9.67 -4.29
CA ILE A 56 10.80 -9.57 -2.87
C ILE A 56 11.15 -10.95 -2.30
N ILE A 57 12.11 -10.98 -1.38
CA ILE A 57 12.53 -12.18 -0.63
C ILE A 57 12.54 -11.81 0.84
N VAL A 58 11.79 -12.55 1.65
CA VAL A 58 11.72 -12.39 3.11
C VAL A 58 12.26 -13.63 3.79
N CYS A 59 13.25 -13.44 4.66
CA CYS A 59 13.78 -14.50 5.52
C CYS A 59 13.25 -14.30 6.94
N VAL A 60 12.55 -15.31 7.47
CA VAL A 60 12.06 -15.35 8.84
C VAL A 60 12.93 -16.33 9.61
N ASN A 61 13.76 -15.83 10.51
CA ASN A 61 14.54 -16.67 11.40
C ASN A 61 13.68 -17.10 12.61
N LYS A 62 13.39 -18.39 12.72
CA LYS A 62 12.73 -18.97 13.91
C LYS A 62 13.80 -19.55 14.84
N ASN A 63 13.55 -19.48 16.15
CA ASN A 63 14.36 -20.17 17.14
C ASN A 63 14.55 -21.65 16.73
N ASN A 64 15.76 -22.19 16.95
CA ASN A 64 16.23 -23.52 16.52
C ASN A 64 16.60 -23.67 15.03
N ASN A 65 17.17 -22.62 14.40
CA ASN A 65 17.75 -22.68 13.05
C ASN A 65 16.76 -23.09 11.91
N LYS A 66 15.45 -22.95 12.13
CA LYS A 66 14.44 -23.17 11.09
C LYS A 66 14.12 -21.85 10.41
N SER A 67 15.02 -21.40 9.55
CA SER A 67 14.77 -20.23 8.70
C SER A 67 13.73 -20.57 7.63
N GLU A 68 12.68 -19.76 7.53
CA GLU A 68 11.68 -19.85 6.48
C GLU A 68 11.88 -18.72 5.48
N PHE A 69 11.89 -19.05 4.20
CA PHE A 69 12.02 -18.09 3.12
C PHE A 69 10.69 -17.97 2.38
N TYR A 70 10.27 -16.73 2.16
CA TYR A 70 9.06 -16.37 1.43
C TYR A 70 9.47 -15.50 0.25
N THR A 71 9.05 -15.85 -0.95
CA THR A 71 9.37 -15.07 -2.16
C THR A 71 8.13 -14.74 -2.96
N SER A 72 8.18 -13.61 -3.65
CA SER A 72 7.18 -13.20 -4.64
C SER A 72 7.84 -12.39 -5.74
N GLY A 73 7.25 -12.44 -6.93
CA GLY A 73 7.70 -11.71 -8.11
C GLY A 73 8.96 -12.29 -8.76
N TYR A 74 9.69 -11.42 -9.46
CA TYR A 74 10.78 -11.78 -10.35
C TYR A 74 12.10 -11.17 -9.89
N LYS A 75 13.17 -11.98 -9.93
CA LYS A 75 14.55 -11.49 -9.88
C LYS A 75 14.88 -10.69 -11.14
N ASN A 76 14.31 -11.09 -12.28
CA ASN A 76 14.43 -10.36 -13.54
C ASN A 76 13.09 -10.43 -14.29
N LYS A 77 12.44 -9.28 -14.45
CA LYS A 77 11.13 -9.16 -15.08
C LYS A 77 11.17 -9.43 -16.59
N GLU A 78 12.20 -8.93 -17.29
CA GLU A 78 12.38 -9.09 -18.74
C GLU A 78 12.55 -10.57 -19.12
N LYS A 79 13.36 -11.29 -18.33
CA LYS A 79 13.62 -12.72 -18.50
C LYS A 79 12.63 -13.60 -17.74
N LYS A 80 11.66 -13.01 -17.04
CA LYS A 80 10.68 -13.69 -16.17
C LYS A 80 11.31 -14.70 -15.20
N ILE A 81 12.50 -14.39 -14.69
CA ILE A 81 13.21 -15.24 -13.73
C ILE A 81 12.60 -14.99 -12.35
N PRO A 82 12.01 -16.00 -11.67
CA PRO A 82 11.37 -15.80 -10.37
C PRO A 82 12.38 -15.42 -9.29
N ALA A 83 11.91 -14.75 -8.24
CA ALA A 83 12.72 -14.48 -7.06
C ALA A 83 13.05 -15.81 -6.34
N ASN A 84 14.34 -16.19 -6.34
CA ASN A 84 14.85 -17.41 -5.72
C ASN A 84 15.65 -17.04 -4.46
N PRO A 85 15.30 -17.57 -3.28
CA PRO A 85 16.00 -17.29 -2.03
C PRO A 85 17.40 -17.93 -1.93
N ASN A 86 17.70 -18.91 -2.77
CA ASN A 86 18.95 -19.70 -2.77
C ASN A 86 19.84 -19.41 -4.00
N SER A 87 19.68 -18.24 -4.62
CA SER A 87 20.39 -17.88 -5.85
C SER A 87 21.83 -17.45 -5.65
#